data_AF-A0A7S1JQ80-F1
#
_entry.id   AF-A0A7S1JQ80-F1
#
_cell.length_a   1.000
_cell.length_b   1.000
_cell.length_c   1.000
_cell.angle_alpha   90.00
_cell.angle_beta   90.00
_cell.angle_gamma   90.00
#
_symmetry.space_group_name_H-M   'P 1'
#
loop_
_entity.id
_entity.type
_entity.pdbx_description
1 polymer ?
#
loop_
_entity_poly.entity_id
_entity_poly.type
_entity_poly.pdbx_seq_one_letter_code
_entity_poly.pdbx_strand_id
1 'polypeptide(L)'
;ATTLVPPGVYTIEDLKTMGAKANEPFCPYFAARRLLQTANVVVLNYQYVLDPKVSQAALLGTGVGRAPPSYAGAASAGAQTSAKSFAANKEPSIIVFDEAHNIDNVCIEALSVNLNRQTLEASSKNLTKLMDQIEEVKRVDQQRLQDEYQRLVGGLRDAGQIDADMFEHLANPLLPDDIAKDVIPGNIRRAEHFVSLMRKVVLYLKTYIRVFEVQSEGPLSFLHKLEQETSIEAKTLKFCYERLRSLLNTVRVTNLDEFTPLTLVADFCTLV
;
A
#
# COMPACT_ATOMS: atom_id res chain seq x y z
N ALA A 1 -20.10 13.01 -24.39
CA ALA A 1 -19.32 11.88 -23.84
C ALA A 1 -20.19 10.64 -23.95
N THR A 2 -19.79 9.67 -24.77
CA THR A 2 -20.55 8.42 -24.96
C THR A 2 -20.46 7.63 -23.66
N THR A 3 -21.55 7.57 -22.90
CA THR A 3 -21.59 6.82 -21.64
C THR A 3 -21.48 5.34 -21.97
N LEU A 4 -20.34 4.73 -21.64
CA LEU A 4 -20.00 3.33 -21.93
C LEU A 4 -21.05 2.33 -21.39
N VAL A 5 -21.75 2.74 -20.33
CA VAL A 5 -22.85 2.00 -19.73
C VAL A 5 -24.04 2.98 -19.56
N PRO A 6 -25.25 2.63 -20.01
CA PRO A 6 -26.43 3.46 -19.81
C PRO A 6 -26.77 3.63 -18.32
N PRO A 7 -27.65 4.57 -17.93
CA PRO A 7 -28.13 4.66 -16.57
C PRO A 7 -29.02 3.44 -16.25
N GLY A 8 -28.74 2.75 -15.15
CA GLY A 8 -29.46 1.56 -14.73
C GLY A 8 -28.89 0.96 -13.44
N VAL A 9 -29.56 -0.08 -12.94
CA VAL A 9 -29.06 -0.91 -11.85
C VAL A 9 -28.32 -2.10 -12.45
N TYR A 10 -27.08 -2.30 -12.03
CA TYR A 10 -26.22 -3.34 -12.60
C TYR A 10 -25.69 -4.25 -11.51
N THR A 11 -25.90 -5.55 -11.69
CA THR A 11 -25.17 -6.58 -10.94
C THR A 11 -23.84 -6.91 -11.63
N ILE A 12 -22.97 -7.66 -10.95
CA ILE A 12 -21.72 -8.17 -11.52
C ILE A 12 -22.01 -9.07 -12.75
N GLU A 13 -23.10 -9.83 -12.72
CA GLU A 13 -23.51 -10.71 -13.83
C GLU A 13 -23.97 -9.89 -15.04
N ASP A 14 -24.73 -8.82 -14.80
CA ASP A 14 -25.17 -7.91 -15.86
C ASP A 14 -23.98 -7.25 -16.56
N LEU A 15 -23.02 -6.72 -15.79
CA LEU A 15 -21.81 -6.12 -16.37
C LEU A 15 -20.97 -7.12 -17.17
N LYS A 16 -20.92 -8.40 -16.75
CA LYS A 16 -20.25 -9.47 -17.50
C LYS A 16 -20.95 -9.74 -18.83
N THR A 17 -22.27 -9.88 -18.82
CA THR A 17 -23.03 -10.15 -20.05
C THR A 17 -23.00 -8.96 -21.00
N MET A 18 -23.04 -7.73 -20.49
CA MET A 18 -22.92 -6.51 -21.27
C MET A 18 -21.52 -6.36 -21.88
N GLY A 19 -20.46 -6.57 -21.09
CA GLY A 19 -19.08 -6.53 -21.59
C GLY A 19 -18.81 -7.55 -22.69
N ALA A 20 -19.46 -8.72 -22.64
CA ALA A 20 -19.34 -9.77 -23.65
C ALA A 20 -20.19 -9.52 -24.92
N LYS A 21 -21.35 -8.86 -24.78
CA LYS A 21 -22.29 -8.62 -25.90
C LYS A 21 -22.15 -7.25 -26.56
N ALA A 22 -21.36 -6.36 -25.97
CA ALA A 22 -21.13 -5.01 -26.50
C ALA A 22 -20.39 -5.05 -27.84
N ASN A 23 -20.69 -4.08 -28.70
CA ASN A 23 -20.00 -3.90 -29.99
C ASN A 23 -18.49 -3.65 -29.80
N GLU A 24 -18.13 -2.98 -28.70
CA GLU A 24 -16.77 -2.87 -28.19
C GLU A 24 -16.69 -3.65 -26.86
N PRO A 25 -16.01 -4.80 -26.83
CA PRO A 25 -15.91 -5.57 -25.60
C PRO A 25 -15.10 -4.80 -24.56
N PHE A 26 -15.59 -4.78 -23.33
CA PHE A 26 -14.92 -4.11 -22.22
C PHE A 26 -14.78 -5.04 -21.02
N CYS A 27 -13.74 -4.80 -20.21
CA CYS A 27 -13.51 -5.55 -18.98
C CYS A 27 -14.50 -5.10 -17.89
N PRO A 28 -15.37 -5.99 -17.37
CA PRO A 28 -16.36 -5.65 -16.35
C PRO A 28 -15.73 -5.10 -15.06
N TYR A 29 -14.55 -5.58 -14.69
CA TYR A 29 -13.80 -5.14 -13.51
C TYR A 29 -13.41 -3.65 -13.62
N PHE A 30 -12.72 -3.26 -14.68
CA PHE A 30 -12.32 -1.87 -14.90
C PHE A 30 -13.51 -0.94 -15.16
N ALA A 31 -14.56 -1.45 -15.81
CA ALA A 31 -15.80 -0.71 -16.00
C ALA A 31 -16.48 -0.41 -14.66
N ALA A 32 -16.67 -1.41 -13.79
CA ALA A 32 -17.25 -1.23 -12.45
C ALA A 32 -16.44 -0.22 -11.62
N ARG A 33 -15.10 -0.32 -11.66
CA ARG A 33 -14.20 0.61 -10.97
C ARG A 33 -14.36 2.05 -11.43
N ARG A 34 -14.56 2.28 -12.73
CA ARG A 34 -14.83 3.62 -13.27
C ARG A 34 -16.23 4.12 -12.92
N LEU A 35 -17.22 3.23 -12.89
CA LEU A 35 -18.60 3.56 -12.51
C LEU A 35 -18.75 3.98 -11.04
N LEU A 36 -17.86 3.54 -10.14
CA LEU A 36 -17.82 4.00 -8.74
C LEU A 36 -17.73 5.53 -8.62
N GLN A 37 -17.16 6.22 -9.61
CA GLN A 37 -17.02 7.69 -9.60
C GLN A 37 -18.32 8.42 -9.87
N THR A 38 -19.26 7.80 -10.59
CA THR A 38 -20.49 8.42 -11.09
C THR A 38 -21.76 7.78 -10.52
N ALA A 39 -21.66 6.63 -9.86
CA ALA A 39 -22.80 5.92 -9.29
C ALA A 39 -23.39 6.66 -8.09
N ASN A 40 -24.73 6.67 -7.98
CA ASN A 40 -25.44 7.23 -6.84
C ASN A 40 -25.54 6.25 -5.66
N VAL A 41 -25.63 4.94 -5.96
CA VAL A 41 -25.72 3.86 -4.98
C VAL A 41 -24.68 2.82 -5.34
N VAL A 42 -23.87 2.44 -4.36
CA VAL A 42 -22.85 1.41 -4.50
C VAL A 42 -23.02 0.41 -3.37
N VAL A 43 -23.10 -0.87 -3.72
CA VAL A 43 -23.13 -1.97 -2.75
C VAL A 43 -21.75 -2.61 -2.71
N LEU A 44 -21.12 -2.60 -1.53
CA LEU A 44 -19.77 -3.11 -1.30
C LEU A 44 -19.76 -4.04 -0.09
N ASN A 45 -18.81 -4.97 -0.07
CA ASN A 45 -18.50 -5.73 1.14
C ASN A 45 -17.70 -4.86 2.13
N TYR A 46 -17.76 -5.17 3.43
CA TYR A 46 -17.05 -4.49 4.51
C TYR A 46 -15.56 -4.27 4.23
N GLN A 47 -14.88 -5.24 3.64
CA GLN A 47 -13.45 -5.14 3.31
C GLN A 47 -13.13 -3.95 2.40
N TYR A 48 -14.00 -3.62 1.45
CA TYR A 48 -13.78 -2.47 0.54
C TYR A 48 -13.92 -1.11 1.23
N VAL A 49 -14.42 -1.09 2.47
CA VAL A 49 -14.60 0.13 3.28
C VAL A 49 -13.62 0.16 4.44
N LEU A 50 -13.40 -0.98 5.11
CA LEU A 50 -12.67 -1.06 6.38
C LEU A 50 -11.23 -1.54 6.21
N ASP A 51 -10.94 -2.39 5.22
CA ASP A 51 -9.56 -2.80 4.96
C ASP A 51 -8.83 -1.64 4.28
N PRO A 52 -7.82 -1.03 4.91
CA PRO A 52 -7.12 0.10 4.32
C PRO A 52 -6.43 -0.25 2.99
N LYS A 53 -6.01 -1.50 2.82
CA LYS A 53 -5.37 -1.97 1.59
C LYS A 53 -6.37 -1.90 0.43
N VAL A 54 -7.54 -2.48 0.62
CA VAL A 54 -8.55 -2.58 -0.44
C VAL A 54 -9.30 -1.26 -0.62
N SER A 55 -9.67 -0.60 0.47
CA SER A 55 -10.44 0.65 0.45
C SER A 55 -9.69 1.77 -0.25
N GLN A 56 -8.38 1.92 -0.01
CA GLN A 56 -7.59 2.90 -0.76
C GLN A 56 -7.61 2.57 -2.25
N ALA A 57 -7.32 1.34 -2.67
CA ALA A 57 -7.28 0.96 -4.09
C ALA A 57 -8.63 1.15 -4.82
N ALA A 58 -9.73 0.83 -4.13
CA ALA A 58 -11.09 0.95 -4.66
C ALA A 58 -11.57 2.42 -4.68
N LEU A 59 -11.21 3.20 -3.67
CA LEU A 59 -11.57 4.62 -3.51
C LEU A 59 -10.53 5.59 -4.09
N LEU A 60 -9.43 5.09 -4.68
CA LEU A 60 -8.43 5.93 -5.34
C LEU A 60 -8.91 6.51 -6.67
N GLY A 61 -10.04 6.02 -7.20
CA GLY A 61 -10.82 6.73 -8.21
C GLY A 61 -11.69 7.84 -7.63
N THR A 62 -11.97 7.84 -6.32
CA THR A 62 -12.86 8.77 -5.64
C THR A 62 -12.10 9.85 -4.86
N GLY A 63 -10.87 10.20 -5.24
CA GLY A 63 -10.24 11.47 -4.84
C GLY A 63 -10.04 11.68 -3.34
N VAL A 64 -9.92 10.61 -2.55
CA VAL A 64 -9.68 10.72 -1.09
C VAL A 64 -8.24 11.14 -0.75
N GLY A 65 -7.35 11.42 -1.72
CA GLY A 65 -5.93 11.69 -1.41
C GLY A 65 -5.11 12.55 -2.36
N ARG A 66 -5.70 13.38 -3.25
CA ARG A 66 -4.90 14.22 -4.16
C ARG A 66 -5.01 15.70 -3.81
N ALA A 67 -3.98 16.26 -3.18
CA ALA A 67 -3.86 17.71 -3.05
C ALA A 67 -3.60 18.36 -4.42
N PRO A 68 -4.09 19.59 -4.65
CA PRO A 68 -3.90 20.29 -5.91
C PRO A 68 -2.54 21.02 -5.99
N PRO A 69 -2.04 21.32 -7.20
CA PRO A 69 -0.89 22.20 -7.41
C PRO A 69 -1.27 23.65 -7.12
N SER A 70 -0.32 24.34 -6.49
CA SER A 70 -0.38 25.73 -6.06
C SER A 70 -0.44 26.73 -7.22
N TYR A 71 -1.36 27.69 -7.14
CA TYR A 71 -1.21 28.99 -7.77
C TYR A 71 -1.29 30.08 -6.69
N ALA A 72 -0.31 30.98 -6.74
CA ALA A 72 0.04 31.94 -5.71
C ALA A 72 -0.99 33.07 -5.52
N GLY A 73 -1.09 33.59 -4.29
CA GLY A 73 -1.77 34.86 -4.00
C GLY A 73 -2.00 35.17 -2.52
N ALA A 74 -1.00 35.79 -1.89
CA ALA A 74 -1.06 36.74 -0.76
C ALA A 74 -1.42 36.28 0.69
N ALA A 75 -0.42 36.45 1.57
CA ALA A 75 -0.37 36.89 2.99
C ALA A 75 -1.64 36.84 3.86
N SER A 76 -1.63 36.46 5.15
CA SER A 76 -0.68 36.84 6.21
C SER A 76 -0.87 36.01 7.50
N ALA A 77 0.26 35.75 8.18
CA ALA A 77 0.51 35.60 9.63
C ALA A 77 -0.62 35.26 10.64
N GLY A 78 -0.35 34.25 11.48
CA GLY A 78 -0.98 34.10 12.79
C GLY A 78 -1.23 32.65 13.16
N ALA A 79 -0.46 32.14 14.13
CA ALA A 79 -0.68 30.82 14.72
C ALA A 79 -2.08 30.70 15.33
N GLN A 80 -2.76 29.57 15.10
CA GLN A 80 -3.49 28.74 16.07
C GLN A 80 -4.52 27.83 15.36
N THR A 81 -4.45 26.54 15.70
CA THR A 81 -5.57 25.60 15.85
C THR A 81 -6.78 25.79 14.92
N SER A 82 -6.97 24.89 13.95
CA SER A 82 -8.32 24.44 13.54
C SER A 82 -8.23 23.33 12.50
N ALA A 83 -8.77 22.17 12.87
CA ALA A 83 -9.41 21.29 11.91
C ALA A 83 -10.43 22.11 11.12
N LYS A 84 -10.18 22.37 9.83
CA LYS A 84 -11.20 22.63 8.81
C LYS A 84 -10.57 22.99 7.47
N SER A 85 -11.40 22.74 6.46
CA SER A 85 -11.27 23.09 5.05
C SER A 85 -10.35 22.16 4.26
N PHE A 86 -10.93 21.15 3.63
CA PHE A 86 -10.82 20.89 2.19
C PHE A 86 -11.88 19.85 1.76
N ALA A 87 -13.13 20.13 2.13
CA ALA A 87 -14.33 19.52 1.56
C ALA A 87 -14.98 20.59 0.68
N ALA A 88 -14.52 20.71 -0.57
CA ALA A 88 -15.14 21.60 -1.54
C ALA A 88 -15.60 20.75 -2.73
N ASN A 89 -16.90 20.46 -2.73
CA ASN A 89 -17.71 19.88 -3.80
C ASN A 89 -17.63 18.36 -4.01
N LYS A 90 -17.87 17.59 -2.95
CA LYS A 90 -18.52 16.29 -3.07
C LYS A 90 -19.67 16.24 -2.06
N GLU A 91 -20.86 15.89 -2.52
CA GLU A 91 -22.03 15.74 -1.66
C GLU A 91 -21.72 14.73 -0.53
N PRO A 92 -22.25 14.94 0.69
CA PRO A 92 -22.02 14.01 1.79
C PRO A 92 -22.49 12.62 1.38
N SER A 93 -21.59 11.65 1.43
CA SER A 93 -21.93 10.24 1.14
C SER A 93 -22.53 9.61 2.40
N ILE A 94 -23.66 8.92 2.26
CA ILE A 94 -24.29 8.17 3.33
C ILE A 94 -23.79 6.73 3.24
N ILE A 95 -23.16 6.24 4.31
CA ILE A 95 -22.72 4.85 4.43
C ILE A 95 -23.75 4.11 5.29
N VAL A 96 -24.28 3.01 4.76
CA VAL A 96 -25.21 2.13 5.47
C VAL A 96 -24.50 0.80 5.67
N PHE A 97 -24.28 0.41 6.93
CA PHE A 97 -23.78 -0.92 7.27
C PHE A 97 -24.95 -1.86 7.48
N ASP A 98 -25.00 -2.92 6.69
CA ASP A 98 -26.00 -3.98 6.77
C ASP A 98 -25.43 -5.19 7.52
N GLU A 99 -26.14 -5.72 8.51
CA GLU A 99 -25.63 -6.79 9.39
C GLU A 99 -24.34 -6.42 10.16
N ALA A 100 -24.31 -5.23 10.75
CA ALA A 100 -23.13 -4.65 11.42
C ALA A 100 -22.64 -5.39 12.69
N HIS A 101 -23.22 -6.53 13.04
CA HIS A 101 -22.82 -7.32 14.21
C HIS A 101 -21.44 -7.99 14.03
N ASN A 102 -20.92 -8.12 12.81
CA ASN A 102 -19.62 -8.74 12.51
C ASN A 102 -18.48 -7.72 12.26
N ILE A 103 -18.74 -6.44 12.46
CA ILE A 103 -17.80 -5.37 12.08
C ILE A 103 -16.48 -5.44 12.87
N ASP A 104 -16.54 -5.90 14.11
CA ASP A 104 -15.37 -6.09 14.98
C ASP A 104 -14.42 -7.15 14.42
N ASN A 105 -14.94 -8.30 14.03
CA ASN A 105 -14.16 -9.40 13.44
C ASN A 105 -13.51 -8.95 12.13
N VAL A 106 -14.23 -8.22 11.27
CA VAL A 106 -13.67 -7.68 10.03
C VAL A 106 -12.53 -6.70 10.32
N CYS A 107 -12.68 -5.82 11.31
CA CYS A 107 -11.61 -4.90 11.71
C CYS A 107 -10.38 -5.63 12.28
N ILE A 108 -10.60 -6.69 13.08
CA ILE A 108 -9.52 -7.51 13.65
C ILE A 108 -8.75 -8.18 12.51
N GLU A 109 -9.44 -8.80 11.55
CA GLU A 109 -8.81 -9.48 10.42
C GLU A 109 -8.03 -8.53 9.51
N ALA A 110 -8.57 -7.34 9.20
CA ALA A 110 -7.96 -6.39 8.26
C ALA A 110 -6.56 -5.91 8.69
N LEU A 111 -6.31 -5.79 10.00
CA LEU A 111 -5.05 -5.29 10.55
C LEU A 111 -4.18 -6.39 11.19
N SER A 112 -4.67 -7.62 11.25
CA SER A 112 -3.92 -8.74 11.81
C SER A 112 -2.94 -9.30 10.78
N VAL A 113 -1.67 -9.40 11.18
CA VAL A 113 -0.62 -10.03 10.36
C VAL A 113 -0.11 -11.28 11.07
N ASN A 114 -0.24 -12.43 10.42
CA ASN A 114 0.21 -13.71 10.93
C ASN A 114 1.54 -14.12 10.29
N LEU A 115 2.59 -14.22 11.10
CA LEU A 115 3.91 -14.69 10.66
C LEU A 115 4.19 -16.07 11.22
N ASN A 116 4.67 -16.97 10.36
CA ASN A 116 5.09 -18.31 10.76
C ASN A 116 6.50 -18.62 10.24
N ARG A 117 7.08 -19.74 10.69
CA ARG A 117 8.44 -20.15 10.29
C ARG A 117 8.60 -20.33 8.78
N GLN A 118 7.59 -20.91 8.12
CA GLN A 118 7.62 -21.13 6.66
C GLN A 118 7.60 -19.81 5.90
N THR A 119 6.80 -18.84 6.33
CA THR A 119 6.75 -17.48 5.79
C THR A 119 8.13 -16.84 5.89
N LEU A 120 8.78 -16.86 7.06
CA LEU A 120 10.11 -16.26 7.23
C LEU A 120 11.22 -16.97 6.43
N GLU A 121 11.12 -18.29 6.28
CA GLU A 121 12.03 -19.07 5.42
C GLU A 121 11.85 -18.70 3.94
N ALA A 122 10.61 -18.58 3.48
CA ALA A 122 10.29 -18.11 2.13
C ALA A 122 10.76 -16.67 1.92
N SER A 123 10.53 -15.75 2.87
CA SER A 123 11.00 -14.36 2.79
C SER A 123 12.53 -14.27 2.67
N SER A 124 13.27 -15.16 3.34
CA SER A 124 14.74 -15.21 3.19
C SER A 124 15.17 -15.63 1.78
N LYS A 125 14.48 -16.60 1.18
CA LYS A 125 14.73 -17.02 -0.21
C LYS A 125 14.38 -15.89 -1.18
N ASN A 126 13.25 -15.22 -0.97
CA ASN A 126 12.81 -14.08 -1.76
C ASN A 126 13.81 -12.93 -1.72
N LEU A 127 14.39 -12.63 -0.55
CA LEU A 127 15.45 -11.61 -0.42
C LEU A 127 16.72 -11.97 -1.19
N THR A 128 17.07 -13.26 -1.27
CA THR A 128 18.17 -13.72 -2.13
C THR A 128 17.86 -13.51 -3.60
N LYS A 129 16.69 -13.98 -4.07
CA LYS A 129 16.27 -13.76 -5.46
C LYS A 129 16.21 -12.29 -5.83
N LEU A 130 15.69 -11.45 -4.93
CA LEU A 130 15.61 -10.01 -5.15
C LEU A 130 17.00 -9.37 -5.26
N MET A 131 17.96 -9.81 -4.45
CA MET A 131 19.34 -9.35 -4.55
C MET A 131 19.94 -9.69 -5.92
N ASP A 132 19.78 -10.94 -6.37
CA ASP A 132 20.30 -11.39 -7.66
C ASP A 132 19.68 -10.59 -8.83
N GLN A 133 18.38 -10.31 -8.75
CA GLN A 133 17.68 -9.46 -9.73
C GLN A 133 18.17 -8.00 -9.71
N ILE A 134 18.45 -7.44 -8.54
CA ILE A 134 19.00 -6.08 -8.43
C ILE A 134 20.40 -6.02 -9.04
N GLU A 135 21.24 -7.03 -8.82
CA GLU A 135 22.57 -7.11 -9.42
C GLU A 135 22.49 -7.19 -10.95
N GLU A 136 21.55 -7.98 -11.48
CA GLU A 136 21.33 -8.07 -12.94
C GLU A 136 20.83 -6.75 -13.52
N VAL A 137 19.86 -6.09 -12.88
CA VAL A 137 19.35 -4.78 -13.32
C VAL A 137 20.46 -3.73 -13.26
N LYS A 138 21.33 -3.76 -12.24
CA LYS A 138 22.47 -2.86 -12.14
C LYS A 138 23.48 -3.06 -13.27
N ARG A 139 23.67 -4.31 -13.73
CA ARG A 139 24.57 -4.66 -14.84
C ARG A 139 24.00 -4.22 -16.20
N VAL A 140 22.70 -4.39 -16.42
CA VAL A 140 22.04 -4.11 -17.70
C VAL A 140 21.64 -2.63 -17.81
N ASP A 141 21.10 -2.04 -16.75
CA ASP A 141 20.49 -0.71 -16.75
C ASP A 141 20.64 -0.01 -15.38
N GLN A 142 21.84 0.53 -15.15
CA GLN A 142 22.14 1.31 -13.94
C GLN A 142 21.33 2.62 -13.87
N GLN A 143 20.92 3.19 -15.01
CA GLN A 143 20.20 4.46 -15.05
C GLN A 143 18.84 4.34 -14.35
N ARG A 144 18.12 3.24 -14.56
CA ARG A 144 16.82 3.01 -13.89
C ARG A 144 16.91 3.00 -12.37
N LEU A 145 17.94 2.40 -11.78
CA LEU A 145 18.15 2.42 -10.33
C LEU A 145 18.51 3.83 -9.84
N GLN A 146 19.24 4.59 -10.64
CA GLN A 146 19.59 5.97 -10.34
C GLN A 146 18.34 6.89 -10.40
N ASP A 147 17.45 6.66 -11.37
CA ASP A 147 16.18 7.38 -11.50
C ASP A 147 15.25 7.07 -10.31
N GLU A 148 15.18 5.82 -9.88
CA GLU A 148 14.46 5.45 -8.66
C GLU A 148 15.03 6.21 -7.47
N TYR A 149 16.35 6.21 -7.28
CA TYR A 149 17.00 6.95 -6.19
C TYR A 149 16.62 8.43 -6.21
N GLN A 150 16.62 9.07 -7.39
CA GLN A 150 16.22 10.48 -7.53
C GLN A 150 14.75 10.70 -7.17
N ARG A 151 13.84 9.80 -7.58
CA ARG A 151 12.42 9.85 -7.18
C ARG A 151 12.24 9.75 -5.67
N LEU A 152 13.01 8.86 -5.02
CA LEU A 152 12.98 8.72 -3.56
C LEU A 152 13.51 9.94 -2.82
N VAL A 153 14.45 10.69 -3.42
CA VAL A 153 14.97 11.95 -2.86
C VAL A 153 13.98 13.10 -3.07
N GLY A 154 13.30 13.14 -4.23
CA GLY A 154 12.29 14.15 -4.56
C GLY A 154 11.00 14.06 -3.73
N GLY A 155 10.82 12.97 -2.98
CA GLY A 155 9.62 12.72 -2.18
C GLY A 155 8.54 12.01 -2.97
N LEU A 156 7.74 11.21 -2.27
CA LEU A 156 6.78 10.26 -2.85
C LEU A 156 5.61 10.92 -3.62
N ARG A 157 5.41 12.24 -3.52
CA ARG A 157 4.24 12.94 -4.10
C ARG A 157 4.36 13.26 -5.61
N ASP A 158 5.57 13.35 -6.16
CA ASP A 158 5.76 13.69 -7.58
C ASP A 158 5.93 12.48 -8.51
N ALA A 159 6.02 11.26 -7.96
CA ALA A 159 6.04 10.02 -8.74
C ALA A 159 4.62 9.62 -9.21
N GLY A 160 3.94 10.54 -9.89
CA GLY A 160 2.62 10.37 -10.52
C GLY A 160 2.59 9.43 -11.73
N GLN A 161 3.37 8.35 -11.72
CA GLN A 161 3.34 7.28 -12.72
C GLN A 161 3.61 5.94 -12.03
N ILE A 162 2.57 5.38 -11.42
CA ILE A 162 2.51 3.94 -11.13
C ILE A 162 1.32 3.44 -11.94
N ASP A 163 1.55 2.46 -12.82
CA ASP A 163 0.50 1.81 -13.60
C ASP A 163 -0.65 1.42 -12.65
N ALA A 164 -1.85 1.93 -12.93
CA ALA A 164 -3.04 1.79 -12.09
C ALA A 164 -3.46 0.32 -11.86
N ASP A 165 -2.94 -0.59 -12.69
CA ASP A 165 -3.21 -2.02 -12.68
C ASP A 165 -2.34 -2.76 -11.64
N MET A 166 -1.10 -2.32 -11.41
CA MET A 166 -0.21 -2.91 -10.40
C MET A 166 -0.36 -2.23 -9.03
N PHE A 167 -1.29 -1.26 -8.94
CA PHE A 167 -1.64 -0.59 -7.70
C PHE A 167 -2.43 -1.50 -6.75
N GLU A 168 -3.15 -2.48 -7.30
CA GLU A 168 -4.14 -3.29 -6.57
C GLU A 168 -3.53 -4.39 -5.70
N HIS A 169 -2.39 -4.96 -6.09
CA HIS A 169 -1.79 -6.10 -5.38
C HIS A 169 -0.85 -5.71 -4.24
N LEU A 170 -0.58 -4.42 -4.06
CA LEU A 170 0.34 -3.94 -3.04
C LEU A 170 -0.15 -2.61 -2.48
N ALA A 171 -1.34 -2.61 -1.87
CA ALA A 171 -1.85 -1.47 -1.12
C ALA A 171 -1.41 -1.46 0.36
N ASN A 172 -1.02 -0.28 0.82
CA ASN A 172 -0.38 -0.03 2.11
C ASN A 172 -1.41 -0.08 3.24
N PRO A 173 -1.20 -0.90 4.29
CA PRO A 173 -2.19 -1.08 5.34
C PRO A 173 -2.44 0.16 6.20
N LEU A 174 -1.47 1.01 6.54
CA LEU A 174 -1.76 2.11 7.49
C LEU A 174 -0.65 3.14 7.47
N LEU A 175 -0.53 3.93 6.40
CA LEU A 175 0.17 5.20 6.53
C LEU A 175 -0.84 6.29 6.89
N PRO A 176 -0.73 6.89 8.09
CA PRO A 176 -1.29 8.20 8.34
C PRO A 176 -0.82 9.16 7.23
N ASP A 177 -1.69 10.08 6.80
CA ASP A 177 -1.40 11.12 5.80
C ASP A 177 -0.14 11.96 6.09
N ASP A 178 0.40 11.85 7.30
CA ASP A 178 1.62 12.52 7.75
C ASP A 178 2.91 11.78 7.38
N ILE A 179 2.92 10.44 7.24
CA ILE A 179 4.11 9.71 6.74
C ILE A 179 4.20 9.81 5.21
N ALA A 180 3.06 10.00 4.52
CA ALA A 180 3.03 10.26 3.08
C ALA A 180 3.76 11.55 2.65
N LYS A 181 4.07 12.44 3.61
CA LYS A 181 4.84 13.67 3.39
C LYS A 181 6.34 13.51 3.69
N ASP A 182 6.72 12.47 4.42
CA ASP A 182 8.10 12.26 4.83
C ASP A 182 8.91 11.59 3.70
N VAL A 183 10.10 12.13 3.45
CA VAL A 183 11.05 11.56 2.49
C VAL A 183 11.59 10.24 3.05
N ILE A 184 11.68 9.22 2.20
CA ILE A 184 12.27 7.93 2.57
C ILE A 184 13.66 8.15 3.20
N PRO A 185 13.95 7.58 4.39
CA PRO A 185 15.22 7.72 5.07
C PRO A 185 16.41 7.34 4.19
N GLY A 186 17.49 8.11 4.27
CA GLY A 186 18.70 7.93 3.45
C GLY A 186 19.26 6.50 3.48
N ASN A 187 19.17 5.85 4.63
CA ASN A 187 19.69 4.51 4.89
C ASN A 187 19.06 3.43 4.00
N ILE A 188 17.82 3.61 3.54
CA ILE A 188 17.09 2.63 2.72
C ILE A 188 16.87 3.07 1.27
N ARG A 189 17.41 4.22 0.86
CA ARG A 189 17.26 4.70 -0.54
C ARG A 189 17.95 3.78 -1.54
N ARG A 190 19.12 3.23 -1.19
CA ARG A 190 19.83 2.25 -2.04
C ARG A 190 19.19 0.87 -1.87
N ALA A 191 18.93 0.22 -3.01
CA ALA A 191 18.30 -1.10 -3.04
C ALA A 191 19.09 -2.16 -2.23
N GLU A 192 20.42 -2.19 -2.36
CA GLU A 192 21.32 -3.12 -1.66
C GLU A 192 21.24 -2.98 -0.13
N HIS A 193 21.18 -1.73 0.35
CA HIS A 193 21.05 -1.45 1.79
C HIS A 193 19.67 -1.85 2.31
N PHE A 194 18.62 -1.58 1.54
CA PHE A 194 17.27 -2.00 1.90
C PHE A 194 17.14 -3.53 2.00
N VAL A 195 17.68 -4.28 1.02
CA VAL A 195 17.68 -5.75 1.07
C VAL A 195 18.46 -6.26 2.29
N SER A 196 19.61 -5.64 2.60
CA SER A 196 20.40 -5.98 3.77
C SER A 196 19.66 -5.69 5.09
N LEU A 197 18.93 -4.58 5.17
CA LEU A 197 18.05 -4.26 6.30
C LEU A 197 16.94 -5.31 6.46
N MET A 198 16.23 -5.64 5.39
CA MET A 198 15.16 -6.65 5.42
C MET A 198 15.70 -8.04 5.80
N ARG A 199 16.92 -8.41 5.37
CA ARG A 199 17.57 -9.65 5.82
C ARG A 199 17.82 -9.67 7.33
N LYS A 200 18.30 -8.56 7.90
CA LYS A 200 18.47 -8.44 9.37
C LYS A 200 17.14 -8.57 10.11
N VAL A 201 16.10 -7.90 9.64
CA VAL A 201 14.75 -8.00 10.23
C VAL A 201 14.22 -9.42 10.17
N VAL A 202 14.27 -10.08 9.00
CA VAL A 202 13.80 -11.47 8.87
C VAL A 202 14.61 -12.42 9.76
N LEU A 203 15.92 -12.20 9.89
CA LEU A 203 16.77 -13.00 10.77
C LEU A 203 16.40 -12.81 12.24
N TYR A 204 16.18 -11.57 12.68
CA TYR A 204 15.71 -11.26 14.02
C TYR A 204 14.37 -11.96 14.29
N LEU A 205 13.39 -11.82 13.39
CA LEU A 205 12.07 -12.48 13.54
C LEU A 205 12.17 -14.00 13.61
N LYS A 206 13.10 -14.62 12.88
CA LYS A 206 13.34 -16.08 12.96
C LYS A 206 13.84 -16.50 14.33
N THR A 207 14.75 -15.72 14.91
CA THR A 207 15.24 -15.96 16.27
C THR A 207 14.15 -15.67 17.30
N TYR A 208 13.37 -14.61 17.10
CA TYR A 208 12.28 -14.17 17.97
C TYR A 208 11.14 -15.20 18.08
N ILE A 209 10.76 -15.86 16.97
CA ILE A 209 9.71 -16.91 17.00
C ILE A 209 10.22 -18.22 17.62
N ARG A 210 11.54 -18.38 17.83
CA ARG A 210 12.13 -19.60 18.39
C ARG A 210 12.06 -19.60 19.91
N VAL A 211 10.84 -19.66 20.44
CA VAL A 211 10.56 -19.71 21.89
C VAL A 211 9.78 -21.00 22.20
N PHE A 212 10.06 -21.60 23.36
CA PHE A 212 9.41 -22.85 23.81
C PHE A 212 8.09 -22.61 24.56
N GLU A 213 7.89 -21.41 25.09
CA GLU A 213 6.70 -21.00 25.84
C GLU A 213 5.96 -19.87 25.11
N VAL A 214 4.65 -19.79 25.32
CA VAL A 214 3.80 -18.73 24.74
C VAL A 214 4.08 -17.41 25.43
N GLN A 215 4.42 -16.38 24.66
CA GLN A 215 4.70 -15.04 25.16
C GLN A 215 3.74 -14.02 24.54
N SER A 216 3.37 -13.02 25.34
CA SER A 216 2.60 -11.85 24.89
C SER A 216 3.43 -10.61 25.17
N GLU A 217 3.73 -9.84 24.12
CA GLU A 217 4.51 -8.60 24.22
C GLU A 217 3.75 -7.43 23.60
N GLY A 218 3.95 -6.24 24.17
CA GLY A 218 3.47 -4.99 23.57
C GLY A 218 4.41 -4.49 22.47
N PRO A 219 3.90 -3.70 21.49
CA PRO A 219 4.66 -3.27 20.32
C PRO A 219 5.89 -2.44 20.67
N LEU A 220 5.80 -1.56 21.68
CA LEU A 220 6.93 -0.73 22.11
C LEU A 220 8.07 -1.54 22.75
N SER A 221 7.74 -2.59 23.52
CA SER A 221 8.73 -3.51 24.10
C SER A 221 9.45 -4.28 22.99
N PHE A 222 8.69 -4.78 22.02
CA PHE A 222 9.23 -5.45 20.85
C PHE A 222 10.16 -4.53 20.05
N LEU A 223 9.73 -3.30 19.75
CA LEU A 223 10.55 -2.32 19.01
C LEU A 223 11.87 -2.03 19.70
N HIS A 224 11.84 -1.81 21.01
CA HIS A 224 13.04 -1.52 21.78
C HIS A 224 14.04 -2.69 21.75
N LYS A 225 13.57 -3.93 21.88
CA LYS A 225 14.42 -5.13 21.75
C LYS A 225 15.00 -5.28 20.34
N LEU A 226 14.18 -5.06 19.32
CA LEU A 226 14.62 -5.09 17.93
C LEU A 226 15.69 -4.03 17.66
N GLU A 227 15.50 -2.80 18.14
CA GLU A 227 16.45 -1.71 17.97
C GLU A 227 17.78 -2.00 18.68
N GLN A 228 17.74 -2.58 19.89
CA GLN A 228 18.93 -2.97 20.63
C GLN A 228 19.74 -4.08 19.93
N GLU A 229 19.09 -5.10 19.39
CA GLU A 229 19.77 -6.24 18.76
C GLU A 229 20.20 -5.96 17.31
N THR A 230 19.41 -5.22 16.55
CA THR A 230 19.63 -5.02 15.10
C THR A 230 20.21 -3.66 14.73
N SER A 231 20.19 -2.70 15.66
CA SER A 231 20.54 -1.28 15.44
C SER A 231 19.73 -0.63 14.32
N ILE A 232 18.49 -1.08 14.10
CA ILE A 232 17.55 -0.50 13.13
C ILE A 232 16.60 0.43 13.88
N GLU A 233 16.59 1.70 13.48
CA GLU A 233 15.68 2.70 14.04
C GLU A 233 14.22 2.38 13.70
N ALA A 234 13.31 2.49 14.68
CA ALA A 234 11.88 2.28 14.49
C ALA A 234 11.27 3.16 13.38
N LYS A 235 11.79 4.39 13.19
CA LYS A 235 11.33 5.28 12.11
C LYS A 235 11.56 4.66 10.72
N THR A 236 12.63 3.88 10.54
CA THR A 236 12.94 3.25 9.25
C THR A 236 11.97 2.12 8.90
N LEU A 237 11.48 1.37 9.91
CA LEU A 237 10.55 0.25 9.73
C LEU A 237 9.22 0.69 9.09
N LYS A 238 8.76 1.90 9.41
CA LYS A 238 7.53 2.51 8.85
C LYS A 238 7.57 2.69 7.33
N PHE A 239 8.77 2.75 6.73
CA PHE A 239 8.94 2.92 5.28
C PHE A 239 9.22 1.60 4.55
N CYS A 240 9.27 0.46 5.26
CA CYS A 240 9.61 -0.83 4.65
C CYS A 240 8.64 -1.22 3.54
N TYR A 241 7.35 -0.99 3.74
CA TYR A 241 6.32 -1.29 2.75
C TYR A 241 6.49 -0.50 1.46
N GLU A 242 6.52 0.83 1.56
CA GLU A 242 6.67 1.73 0.41
C GLU A 242 7.99 1.47 -0.33
N ARG A 243 9.08 1.22 0.41
CA ARG A 243 10.37 0.94 -0.21
C ARG A 243 10.36 -0.39 -0.96
N LEU A 244 9.76 -1.44 -0.38
CA LEU A 244 9.62 -2.74 -1.03
C LEU A 244 8.78 -2.61 -2.31
N ARG A 245 7.67 -1.90 -2.23
CA ARG A 245 6.79 -1.62 -3.39
C ARG A 245 7.53 -0.89 -4.51
N SER A 246 8.22 0.20 -4.20
CA SER A 246 9.05 0.94 -5.17
C SER A 246 10.09 0.03 -5.82
N LEU A 247 10.73 -0.83 -5.03
CA LEU A 247 11.78 -1.72 -5.50
C LEU A 247 11.26 -2.82 -6.42
N LEU A 248 10.16 -3.49 -6.05
CA LEU A 248 9.54 -4.53 -6.88
C LEU A 248 9.09 -3.98 -8.24
N ASN A 249 8.57 -2.75 -8.27
CA ASN A 249 8.22 -2.06 -9.50
C ASN A 249 9.45 -1.73 -10.36
N THR A 250 10.52 -1.25 -9.72
CA THR A 250 11.78 -0.90 -10.40
C THR A 250 12.43 -2.14 -11.03
N VAL A 251 12.41 -3.27 -10.32
CA VAL A 251 12.94 -4.56 -10.78
C VAL A 251 12.02 -5.24 -11.82
N ARG A 252 10.76 -4.80 -11.96
CA ARG A 252 9.72 -5.39 -12.84
C ARG A 252 9.53 -6.88 -12.56
N VAL A 253 9.33 -7.22 -11.30
CA VAL A 253 8.97 -8.58 -10.92
C VAL A 253 7.64 -8.96 -11.60
N THR A 254 7.63 -10.04 -12.36
CA THR A 254 6.45 -10.52 -13.10
C THR A 254 5.48 -11.29 -12.23
N ASN A 255 5.97 -12.00 -11.22
CA ASN A 255 5.16 -12.80 -10.30
C ASN A 255 5.21 -12.21 -8.89
N LEU A 256 4.20 -11.41 -8.54
CA LEU A 256 4.09 -10.79 -7.22
C LEU A 256 3.70 -11.79 -6.13
N ASP A 257 2.97 -12.86 -6.47
CA ASP A 257 2.50 -13.87 -5.51
C ASP A 257 3.67 -14.57 -4.83
N GLU A 258 4.77 -14.77 -5.56
CA GLU A 258 6.01 -15.33 -5.03
C GLU A 258 6.58 -14.48 -3.88
N PHE A 259 6.40 -13.16 -3.94
CA PHE A 259 6.90 -12.21 -2.95
C PHE A 259 5.94 -11.95 -1.78
N THR A 260 4.75 -12.57 -1.77
CA THR A 260 3.75 -12.44 -0.68
C THR A 260 4.36 -12.63 0.73
N PRO A 261 5.20 -13.64 1.00
CA PRO A 261 5.81 -13.80 2.33
C PRO A 261 6.68 -12.60 2.74
N LEU A 262 7.36 -11.97 1.79
CA LEU A 262 8.18 -10.78 2.05
C LEU A 262 7.31 -9.54 2.26
N THR A 263 6.22 -9.41 1.50
CA THR A 263 5.21 -8.37 1.71
C THR A 263 4.59 -8.44 3.10
N LEU A 264 4.24 -9.63 3.60
CA LEU A 264 3.72 -9.80 4.97
C LEU A 264 4.71 -9.34 6.05
N VAL A 265 6.02 -9.58 5.84
CA VAL A 265 7.04 -9.08 6.76
C VAL A 265 7.13 -7.56 6.70
N ALA A 266 7.03 -6.96 5.51
CA ALA A 266 7.02 -5.51 5.36
C ALA A 266 5.76 -4.89 5.99
N ASP A 267 4.59 -5.51 5.84
CA ASP A 267 3.34 -5.12 6.50
C ASP A 267 3.51 -5.11 8.02
N PHE A 268 4.06 -6.20 8.59
CA PHE A 268 4.36 -6.29 10.01
C PHE A 268 5.28 -5.14 10.46
N CYS A 269 6.35 -4.85 9.71
CA CYS A 269 7.26 -3.75 10.03
C CYS A 269 6.58 -2.37 10.03
N THR A 270 5.55 -2.18 9.20
CA THR A 270 4.82 -0.90 9.16
C THR A 270 3.80 -0.75 10.28
N LEU A 271 3.29 -1.85 10.82
CA LEU A 271 2.28 -1.83 11.89
C LEU A 271 2.88 -1.67 13.29
N VAL A 272 4.12 -2.14 13.47
CA VAL A 272 4.83 -2.18 14.77
C VAL A 272 5.58 -0.88 15.01
#